data_AF-A0A4R6QM53-F1
#
_entry.id   AF-A0A4R6QM53-F1
#
_cell.length_a   1.000
_cell.length_b   1.000
_cell.length_c   1.000
_cell.angle_alpha   90.00
_cell.angle_beta   90.00
_cell.angle_gamma   90.00
#
_symmetry.space_group_name_H-M   'P 1'
#
loop_
_entity.id
_entity.type
_entity.pdbx_description
1 polymer ?
#
loop_
_entity_poly.entity_id
_entity_poly.type
_entity_poly.pdbx_seq_one_letter_code
_entity_poly.pdbx_strand_id
1 'polypeptide(L)'
;MNTLPALLVACTLIVLSGSGLAQNTKVYRCGPEGRELSQKPCDDGGQALTPKIDQPDAEQRRQAAETAKRDAQLAKQLERDRRQREAENARQAQGAAGIHGRGNAAAEEPEKKPAKKAKAPAKPEGFTVTTPKPSKERKAAPATKP
;
A
#
# COMPACT_ATOMS: atom_id res chain seq x y z
N MET A 1 29.52 3.27 -40.76
CA MET A 1 28.66 3.87 -39.71
C MET A 1 27.74 2.76 -39.20
N ASN A 2 27.57 2.63 -37.87
CA ASN A 2 26.60 1.76 -37.15
C ASN A 2 27.16 0.60 -36.27
N THR A 3 28.30 0.79 -35.59
CA THR A 3 28.71 -0.10 -34.48
C THR A 3 28.33 0.43 -33.08
N LEU A 4 27.77 1.64 -32.99
CA LEU A 4 27.35 2.24 -31.72
C LEU A 4 26.17 1.56 -30.98
N PRO A 5 25.16 0.94 -31.61
CA PRO A 5 24.02 0.40 -30.86
C PRO A 5 24.32 -0.93 -30.16
N ALA A 6 25.33 -1.68 -30.63
CA ALA A 6 25.70 -2.98 -30.05
C ALA A 6 26.39 -2.83 -28.69
N LEU A 7 27.17 -1.75 -28.49
CA LEU A 7 27.88 -1.51 -27.23
C LEU A 7 26.92 -1.08 -26.10
N LEU A 8 25.83 -0.37 -26.46
CA LEU A 8 24.84 0.13 -25.49
C LEU A 8 23.94 -0.97 -24.93
N VAL A 9 23.63 -2.00 -25.72
CA VAL A 9 22.83 -3.17 -25.29
C VAL A 9 23.65 -4.12 -24.40
N ALA A 10 24.97 -4.19 -24.61
CA ALA A 10 25.85 -5.00 -23.77
C ALA A 10 26.03 -4.41 -22.36
N CYS A 11 26.07 -3.07 -22.22
CA CYS A 11 26.19 -2.42 -20.91
C CYS A 11 24.94 -2.54 -20.03
N THR A 12 23.73 -2.61 -20.62
CA THR A 12 22.48 -2.71 -19.83
C THR A 12 22.24 -4.11 -19.27
N LEU A 13 22.75 -5.17 -19.91
CA LEU A 13 22.63 -6.55 -19.42
C LEU A 13 23.54 -6.84 -18.21
N ILE A 14 24.65 -6.12 -18.05
CA ILE A 14 25.58 -6.33 -16.93
C ILE A 14 25.02 -5.77 -15.60
N VAL A 15 24.16 -4.74 -15.66
CA VAL A 15 23.58 -4.11 -14.45
C VAL A 15 22.54 -5.00 -13.76
N LEU A 16 21.93 -5.96 -14.48
CA LEU A 16 20.90 -6.85 -13.91
C LEU A 16 21.47 -8.07 -13.15
N SER A 17 22.79 -8.26 -13.16
CA SER A 17 23.47 -9.39 -12.48
C SER A 17 23.99 -9.03 -11.08
N GLY A 18 23.80 -7.78 -10.63
CA GLY A 18 24.31 -7.27 -9.36
C GLY A 18 23.37 -7.52 -8.17
N SER A 19 23.04 -8.77 -7.86
CA SER A 19 22.32 -9.13 -6.63
C SER A 19 23.05 -10.26 -5.93
N GLY A 20 24.11 -9.92 -5.18
CA GLY A 20 24.88 -10.93 -4.47
C GLY A 20 26.22 -10.51 -3.87
N LEU A 21 26.54 -9.21 -3.83
CA LEU A 21 27.60 -8.77 -2.93
C LEU A 21 27.00 -8.71 -1.53
N ALA A 22 27.01 -9.86 -0.85
CA ALA A 22 27.00 -9.90 0.61
C ALA A 22 28.29 -9.21 1.09
N GLN A 23 28.34 -7.88 0.96
CA GLN A 23 29.39 -7.08 1.56
C GLN A 23 29.19 -7.20 3.05
N ASN A 24 30.14 -7.86 3.68
CA ASN A 24 30.20 -8.04 5.10
C ASN A 24 30.54 -6.68 5.73
N THR A 25 29.57 -5.76 5.69
CA THR A 25 29.70 -4.40 6.19
C THR A 25 29.77 -4.47 7.70
N LYS A 26 30.98 -4.29 8.23
CA LYS A 26 31.19 -4.17 9.67
C LYS A 26 30.46 -2.91 10.15
N VAL A 27 29.53 -3.10 11.07
CA VAL A 27 28.82 -2.01 11.74
C VAL A 27 29.40 -1.90 13.14
N TYR A 28 29.80 -0.71 13.57
CA TYR A 28 30.39 -0.51 14.88
C TYR A 28 29.34 0.02 15.85
N ARG A 29 29.39 -0.44 17.10
CA ARG A 29 28.64 0.12 18.22
C ARG A 29 29.52 1.07 19.02
N CYS A 30 29.25 2.36 18.90
CA CYS A 30 30.01 3.43 19.54
C CYS A 30 29.34 3.91 20.84
N GLY A 31 30.13 4.54 21.71
CA GLY A 31 29.68 5.11 22.97
C GLY A 31 29.73 4.12 24.15
N PRO A 32 29.63 4.62 25.40
CA PRO A 32 29.83 3.84 26.62
C PRO A 32 28.80 2.71 26.78
N GLU A 33 27.61 2.90 26.22
CA GLU A 33 26.51 1.92 26.26
C GLU A 33 26.36 1.16 24.92
N GLY A 34 27.21 1.43 23.91
CA GLY A 34 27.17 0.79 22.60
C GLY A 34 25.84 0.92 21.85
N ARG A 35 25.11 2.04 22.04
CA ARG A 35 23.78 2.27 21.45
C ARG A 35 23.83 2.98 20.10
N GLU A 36 24.92 3.66 19.79
CA GLU A 36 25.08 4.32 18.50
C GLU A 36 25.69 3.35 17.48
N LEU A 37 25.05 3.22 16.32
CA LEU A 37 25.56 2.39 15.22
C LEU A 37 26.27 3.29 14.21
N SER A 38 27.53 2.99 13.92
CA SER A 38 28.35 3.70 12.94
C SER A 38 28.86 2.77 11.85
N GLN A 39 29.00 3.30 10.63
CA GLN A 39 29.67 2.60 9.52
C GLN A 39 31.19 2.81 9.52
N LYS A 40 31.70 3.69 10.39
CA LYS A 40 33.13 3.93 10.60
C LYS A 40 33.54 3.35 11.96
N PRO A 41 34.79 2.88 12.11
CA PRO A 41 35.33 2.55 13.41
C PRO A 41 35.15 3.71 14.39
N CYS A 42 34.83 3.41 15.63
CA CYS A 42 34.64 4.42 16.66
C CYS A 42 36.01 4.80 17.27
N ASP A 43 36.23 6.09 17.48
CA ASP A 43 37.50 6.60 18.04
C ASP A 43 37.72 6.15 19.50
N ASP A 44 36.64 5.83 20.21
CA ASP A 44 36.60 5.30 21.58
C ASP A 44 36.82 3.78 21.67
N GLY A 45 37.09 3.10 20.54
CA GLY A 45 37.34 1.66 20.51
C GLY A 45 36.07 0.79 20.58
N GLY A 46 34.93 1.34 20.15
CA GLY A 46 33.64 0.64 20.11
C GLY A 46 33.64 -0.73 19.41
N GLN A 47 32.61 -1.53 19.70
CA GLN A 47 32.55 -2.93 19.29
C GLN A 47 32.21 -3.07 17.80
N ALA A 48 33.06 -3.76 17.03
CA ALA A 48 32.75 -4.15 15.67
C ALA A 48 31.73 -5.31 15.66
N LEU A 49 30.58 -5.08 15.02
CA LEU A 49 29.59 -6.10 14.72
C LEU A 49 29.72 -6.54 13.28
N THR A 50 29.77 -7.85 13.10
CA THR A 50 29.61 -8.49 11.80
C THR A 50 28.19 -9.05 11.76
N PRO A 51 27.24 -8.40 11.06
CA PRO A 51 25.89 -8.92 10.97
C PRO A 51 25.95 -10.28 10.28
N LYS A 52 25.46 -11.32 10.97
CA LYS A 52 25.25 -12.62 10.33
C LYS A 52 24.06 -12.47 9.40
N ILE A 53 24.34 -12.46 8.10
CA ILE A 53 23.30 -12.57 7.08
C ILE A 53 23.01 -14.07 6.94
N ASP A 54 21.95 -14.53 7.59
CA ASP A 54 21.52 -15.92 7.44
C ASP A 54 21.02 -16.12 6.00
N GLN A 55 21.64 -17.08 5.31
CA GLN A 55 21.18 -17.49 4.00
C GLN A 55 19.94 -18.34 4.17
N PRO A 56 18.87 -18.13 3.36
CA PRO A 56 17.69 -18.98 3.43
C PRO A 56 18.07 -20.45 3.24
N ASP A 57 17.47 -21.34 4.00
CA ASP A 57 17.68 -22.78 3.79
C ASP A 57 16.91 -23.28 2.54
N ALA A 58 17.07 -24.55 2.21
CA ALA A 58 16.44 -25.13 1.03
C ALA A 58 14.90 -25.21 1.16
N GLU A 59 14.37 -25.36 2.37
CA GLU A 59 12.93 -25.44 2.62
C GLU A 59 12.29 -24.05 2.48
N GLN A 60 12.88 -23.04 3.11
CA GLN A 60 12.45 -21.63 3.02
C GLN A 60 12.40 -21.17 1.56
N ARG A 61 13.40 -21.54 0.75
CA ARG A 61 13.39 -21.26 -0.70
C ARG A 61 12.25 -21.96 -1.44
N ARG A 62 11.95 -23.22 -1.09
CA ARG A 62 10.84 -23.96 -1.70
C ARG A 62 9.49 -23.34 -1.36
N GLN A 63 9.26 -23.03 -0.09
CA GLN A 63 8.04 -22.38 0.38
C GLN A 63 7.83 -21.00 -0.28
N ALA A 64 8.90 -20.21 -0.40
CA ALA A 64 8.87 -18.93 -1.10
C ALA A 64 8.51 -19.12 -2.59
N ALA A 65 9.12 -20.10 -3.26
CA ALA A 65 8.84 -20.39 -4.67
C ALA A 65 7.40 -20.88 -4.88
N GLU A 66 6.84 -21.68 -3.98
CA GLU A 66 5.46 -22.14 -4.04
C GLU A 66 4.47 -20.99 -3.86
N THR A 67 4.74 -20.10 -2.91
CA THR A 67 3.94 -18.89 -2.69
C THR A 67 3.98 -17.98 -3.91
N ALA A 68 5.17 -17.71 -4.45
CA ALA A 68 5.32 -16.91 -5.67
C ALA A 68 4.56 -17.49 -6.87
N LYS A 69 4.52 -18.82 -7.02
CA LYS A 69 3.74 -19.49 -8.06
C LYS A 69 2.23 -19.27 -7.88
N ARG A 70 1.72 -19.41 -6.65
CA ARG A 70 0.31 -19.17 -6.34
C ARG A 70 -0.08 -17.71 -6.59
N ASP A 71 0.74 -16.77 -6.15
CA ASP A 71 0.51 -15.35 -6.34
C ASP A 71 0.54 -14.97 -7.82
N ALA A 72 1.47 -15.53 -8.59
CA ALA A 72 1.53 -15.32 -10.03
C ALA A 72 0.28 -15.85 -10.76
N GLN A 73 -0.31 -16.96 -10.30
CA GLN A 73 -1.56 -17.47 -10.85
C GLN A 73 -2.74 -16.55 -10.52
N LEU A 74 -2.83 -16.09 -9.27
CA LEU A 74 -3.87 -15.15 -8.83
C LEU A 74 -3.77 -13.82 -9.59
N ALA A 75 -2.57 -13.27 -9.74
CA ALA A 75 -2.35 -12.05 -10.50
C ALA A 75 -2.85 -12.17 -11.94
N LYS A 76 -2.58 -13.30 -12.61
CA LYS A 76 -3.10 -13.58 -13.96
C LYS A 76 -4.63 -13.69 -14.01
N GLN A 77 -5.26 -14.22 -12.97
CA GLN A 77 -6.73 -14.27 -12.88
C GLN A 77 -7.30 -12.85 -12.76
N LEU A 78 -6.78 -12.06 -11.82
CA LEU A 78 -7.20 -10.68 -11.61
C LEU A 78 -6.99 -9.80 -12.85
N GLU A 79 -5.91 -10.01 -13.60
CA GLU A 79 -5.68 -9.30 -14.85
C GLU A 79 -6.74 -9.65 -15.92
N ARG A 80 -7.12 -10.93 -16.03
CA ARG A 80 -8.21 -11.33 -16.94
C ARG A 80 -9.54 -10.71 -16.53
N ASP A 81 -9.86 -10.75 -15.25
CA ASP A 81 -11.09 -10.16 -14.71
C ASP A 81 -11.14 -8.65 -14.96
N ARG A 82 -10.01 -7.95 -14.80
CA ARG A 82 -9.90 -6.52 -15.14
C ARG A 82 -10.23 -6.29 -16.61
N ARG A 83 -9.58 -7.02 -17.51
CA ARG A 83 -9.80 -6.89 -18.96
C ARG A 83 -11.24 -7.19 -19.36
N GLN A 84 -11.89 -8.16 -18.73
CA GLN A 84 -13.30 -8.48 -18.96
C GLN A 84 -14.21 -7.33 -18.54
N ARG A 85 -14.05 -6.81 -17.32
CA ARG A 85 -14.81 -5.64 -16.84
C ARG A 85 -14.60 -4.42 -17.72
N GLU A 86 -13.37 -4.16 -18.15
CA GLU A 86 -13.07 -3.06 -19.06
C GLU A 86 -13.75 -3.24 -20.43
N ALA A 87 -13.76 -4.46 -20.97
CA ALA A 87 -14.45 -4.75 -22.21
C ALA A 87 -15.97 -4.63 -22.09
N GLU A 88 -16.56 -5.08 -20.97
CA GLU A 88 -17.98 -4.92 -20.67
C GLU A 88 -18.35 -3.44 -20.52
N ASN A 89 -17.57 -2.68 -19.74
CA ASN A 89 -17.76 -1.24 -19.58
C ASN A 89 -17.62 -0.50 -20.92
N ALA A 90 -16.65 -0.88 -21.76
CA ALA A 90 -16.49 -0.31 -23.10
C ALA A 90 -17.69 -0.60 -24.00
N ARG A 91 -18.23 -1.83 -23.97
CA ARG A 91 -19.45 -2.19 -24.71
C ARG A 91 -20.68 -1.43 -24.22
N GLN A 92 -20.81 -1.23 -22.90
CA GLN A 92 -21.90 -0.44 -22.32
C GLN A 92 -21.77 1.05 -22.66
N ALA A 93 -20.54 1.59 -22.64
CA ALA A 93 -20.24 2.98 -23.01
C ALA A 93 -20.48 3.27 -24.50
N GLN A 94 -20.39 2.27 -25.38
CA GLN A 94 -20.76 2.42 -26.80
C GLN A 94 -22.26 2.72 -27.01
N GLY A 95 -23.11 2.49 -26.00
CA GLY A 95 -24.55 2.82 -26.03
C GLY A 95 -24.98 3.90 -25.03
N ALA A 96 -24.13 4.27 -24.07
CA ALA A 96 -24.46 5.23 -23.01
C ALA A 96 -23.51 6.44 -23.01
N ALA A 97 -23.94 7.47 -23.75
CA ALA A 97 -23.63 8.89 -23.59
C ALA A 97 -22.16 9.36 -23.75
N GLY A 98 -21.99 10.30 -24.67
CA GLY A 98 -20.82 11.17 -24.74
C GLY A 98 -20.54 11.83 -23.38
N ILE A 99 -19.26 11.97 -23.08
CA ILE A 99 -18.78 12.86 -22.04
C ILE A 99 -19.19 14.27 -22.47
N HIS A 100 -20.32 14.78 -21.98
CA HIS A 100 -20.52 16.22 -21.88
C HIS A 100 -19.49 16.69 -20.87
N GLY A 101 -18.31 17.08 -21.36
CA GLY A 101 -17.39 17.89 -20.57
C GLY A 101 -18.23 19.00 -19.95
N ARG A 102 -18.02 19.27 -18.65
CA ARG A 102 -18.74 20.34 -17.95
C ARG A 102 -18.45 21.64 -18.69
N GLY A 103 -19.30 21.95 -19.67
CA GLY A 103 -19.30 23.18 -20.42
C GLY A 103 -19.50 24.29 -19.42
N ASN A 104 -18.72 25.36 -19.60
CA ASN A 104 -18.79 26.58 -18.84
C ASN A 104 -20.25 26.94 -18.55
N ALA A 105 -20.53 27.22 -17.26
CA ALA A 105 -21.81 27.74 -16.83
C ALA A 105 -22.07 29.09 -17.53
N ALA A 106 -22.77 29.04 -18.65
CA ALA A 106 -23.40 30.20 -19.26
C ALA A 106 -24.88 30.13 -18.92
N ALA A 107 -25.34 31.19 -18.29
CA ALA A 107 -26.68 31.40 -17.77
C ALA A 107 -27.78 31.10 -18.79
N GLU A 108 -28.79 30.34 -18.37
CA GLU A 108 -30.14 30.45 -18.92
C GLU A 108 -31.14 30.31 -17.77
N GLU A 109 -32.08 31.26 -17.74
CA GLU A 109 -33.05 31.51 -16.69
C GLU A 109 -34.12 30.41 -16.66
N PRO A 110 -34.55 29.91 -15.47
CA PRO A 110 -35.46 28.77 -15.43
C PRO A 110 -36.92 29.23 -15.63
N GLU A 111 -37.50 28.88 -16.78
CA GLU A 111 -38.94 28.95 -16.99
C GLU A 111 -39.68 27.99 -16.03
N LYS A 112 -40.63 28.56 -15.27
CA LYS A 112 -41.43 27.87 -14.25
C LYS A 112 -42.43 26.91 -14.91
N LYS A 113 -42.23 25.60 -14.74
CA LYS A 113 -43.31 24.60 -14.94
C LYS A 113 -44.06 24.36 -13.62
N PRO A 114 -45.40 24.21 -13.64
CA PRO A 114 -46.19 24.06 -12.43
C PRO A 114 -45.93 22.71 -11.74
N ALA A 115 -45.65 22.77 -10.45
CA ALA A 115 -45.32 21.63 -9.60
C ALA A 115 -46.52 20.67 -9.45
N LYS A 116 -46.42 19.47 -10.01
CA LYS A 116 -47.20 18.32 -9.53
C LYS A 116 -46.63 17.92 -8.17
N LYS A 117 -47.47 17.92 -7.13
CA LYS A 117 -47.10 17.48 -5.78
C LYS A 117 -46.64 16.01 -5.82
N ALA A 118 -45.32 15.79 -5.75
CA ALA A 118 -44.74 14.49 -5.48
C ALA A 118 -44.83 14.22 -3.97
N LYS A 119 -45.38 13.05 -3.60
CA LYS A 119 -45.31 12.54 -2.21
C LYS A 119 -43.83 12.34 -1.85
N ALA A 120 -43.44 12.84 -0.68
CA ALA A 120 -42.07 12.70 -0.18
C ALA A 120 -41.68 11.22 -0.03
N PRO A 121 -40.49 10.80 -0.46
CA PRO A 121 -39.97 9.49 -0.09
C PRO A 121 -39.64 9.48 1.41
N ALA A 122 -40.00 8.38 2.08
CA ALA A 122 -39.65 8.14 3.46
C ALA A 122 -38.12 8.22 3.64
N LYS A 123 -37.69 8.96 4.68
CA LYS A 123 -36.28 9.05 5.05
C LYS A 123 -35.75 7.67 5.43
N PRO A 124 -34.54 7.26 5.02
CA PRO A 124 -33.92 6.08 5.58
C PRO A 124 -33.66 6.32 7.07
N GLU A 125 -34.21 5.45 7.91
CA GLU A 125 -33.95 5.36 9.34
C GLU A 125 -32.43 5.36 9.55
N GLY A 126 -31.93 6.33 10.29
CA GLY A 126 -30.51 6.52 10.53
C GLY A 126 -29.90 5.30 11.20
N PHE A 127 -28.74 4.87 10.70
CA PHE A 127 -27.88 3.93 11.39
C PHE A 127 -27.40 4.57 12.70
N THR A 128 -28.01 4.19 13.82
CA THR A 128 -27.60 4.64 15.15
C THR A 128 -26.66 3.60 15.76
N VAL A 129 -25.38 3.95 15.87
CA VAL A 129 -24.43 3.18 16.68
C VAL A 129 -24.80 3.40 18.14
N THR A 130 -25.34 2.37 18.79
CA THR A 130 -25.56 2.40 20.23
C THR A 130 -24.22 2.12 20.91
N THR A 131 -23.58 3.15 21.45
CA THR A 131 -22.44 2.96 22.34
C THR A 131 -22.93 2.57 23.74
N PRO A 132 -22.34 1.56 24.40
CA PRO A 132 -22.76 1.18 25.74
C PRO A 132 -22.46 2.31 26.73
N LYS A 133 -23.46 2.58 27.57
CA LYS A 133 -23.46 3.61 28.61
C LYS A 133 -22.35 3.37 29.63
N PRO A 134 -21.47 4.34 29.94
CA PRO A 134 -20.49 4.17 31.00
C PRO A 134 -21.20 4.11 32.36
N SER A 135 -21.03 3.00 33.08
CA SER A 135 -21.50 2.86 34.45
C SER A 135 -20.75 3.83 35.34
N LYS A 136 -21.48 4.74 35.99
CA LYS A 136 -20.99 5.70 36.97
C LYS A 136 -20.05 5.05 38.00
N GLU A 137 -18.89 5.66 38.16
CA GLU A 137 -18.04 5.58 39.35
C GLU A 137 -18.90 5.56 40.63
N ARG A 138 -18.74 4.51 41.43
CA ARG A 138 -19.05 4.60 42.85
C ARG A 138 -17.88 5.28 43.53
N LYS A 139 -18.10 6.54 43.92
CA LYS A 139 -17.20 7.30 44.80
C LYS A 139 -17.00 6.54 46.11
N ALA A 140 -15.73 6.46 46.53
CA ALA A 140 -15.30 6.00 47.83
C ALA A 140 -15.77 6.96 48.95
N ALA A 141 -16.03 6.39 50.14
CA ALA A 141 -15.62 6.86 51.47
C ALA A 141 -16.40 6.13 52.59
N PRO A 142 -15.92 6.07 53.85
CA PRO A 142 -14.55 6.16 54.36
C PRO A 142 -14.19 4.97 55.28
N ALA A 143 -12.94 4.99 55.77
CA ALA A 143 -12.34 4.00 56.66
C ALA A 143 -13.02 3.86 58.02
N THR A 144 -13.04 2.63 58.55
CA THR A 144 -13.12 2.34 59.98
C THR A 144 -12.17 1.17 60.31
N LYS A 145 -11.09 1.51 61.01
CA LYS A 145 -10.29 0.64 61.90
C LYS A 145 -11.01 0.55 63.27
N PRO A 146 -10.72 -0.36 64.20
CA PRO A 146 -9.42 -0.98 64.56
C PRO A 146 -9.10 -2.30 63.85
#